data_AF-A0A4P9W5T8-F1
#
_entry.id   AF-A0A4P9W5T8-F1
#
_cell.length_a   1.000
_cell.length_b   1.000
_cell.length_c   1.000
_cell.angle_alpha   90.00
_cell.angle_beta   90.00
_cell.angle_gamma   90.00
#
_symmetry.space_group_name_H-M   'P 1'
#
loop_
_entity.id
_entity.type
_entity.pdbx_description
1 polymer ?
#
loop_
_entity_poly.entity_id
_entity_poly.type
_entity_poly.pdbx_seq_one_letter_code
_entity_poly.pdbx_strand_id
1 'polypeptide(L)' 'MTIKFILLVSRQGKIRLTKWFTSDWSVKEKTKTVKDVSQTVLSRRTKMCNVLEYKDFKVVYRRFFHLPPSLL' A
#
# COMPACT_ATOMS: atom_id res chain seq x y z
N MET A 1 -6.28 -17.48 -5.48
CA MET A 1 -5.57 -16.21 -5.76
C MET A 1 -6.60 -15.09 -5.74
N THR A 2 -6.77 -14.42 -4.59
CA THR A 2 -7.83 -13.43 -4.39
C THR A 2 -7.21 -12.17 -3.81
N ILE A 3 -7.71 -11.00 -4.20
CA ILE A 3 -7.24 -9.72 -3.69
C ILE A 3 -7.62 -9.65 -2.21
N LYS A 4 -6.63 -9.49 -1.31
CA LYS A 4 -6.88 -9.38 0.14
C LYS A 4 -7.29 -7.97 0.56
N PHE A 5 -6.56 -6.98 0.05
CA PHE A 5 -6.79 -5.57 0.34
C PHE A 5 -6.27 -4.66 -0.77
N ILE A 6 -6.78 -3.42 -0.78
CA ILE A 6 -6.27 -2.31 -1.58
C ILE A 6 -5.99 -1.14 -0.64
N LEU A 7 -4.81 -0.53 -0.80
CA LEU A 7 -4.36 0.63 -0.02
C LEU A 7 -3.98 1.77 -0.97
N LEU A 8 -4.44 2.98 -0.65
CA LEU A 8 -3.93 4.21 -1.24
C LEU A 8 -3.19 5.01 -0.18
N VAL A 9 -1.90 5.22 -0.40
CA VAL A 9 -1.01 5.87 0.56
C VAL A 9 -0.36 7.07 -0.11
N SER A 10 -0.39 8.22 0.56
CA SER A 10 0.32 9.43 0.16
C SER A 10 1.82 9.28 0.39
N ARG A 11 2.65 10.05 -0.31
CA ARG A 11 4.11 10.11 -0.06
C ARG A 11 4.44 10.50 1.39
N GLN A 12 3.57 11.25 2.05
CA GLN A 12 3.71 11.64 3.47
C GLN A 12 3.30 10.53 4.45
N GLY A 13 2.95 9.32 3.98
CA GLY A 13 2.47 8.23 4.84
C GLY A 13 0.99 8.33 5.24
N LYS A 14 0.28 9.39 4.81
CA LYS A 14 -1.16 9.52 5.03
C LYS A 14 -1.93 8.51 4.17
N ILE A 15 -2.73 7.67 4.82
CA ILE A 15 -3.58 6.68 4.15
C ILE A 15 -4.85 7.40 3.67
N ARG A 16 -5.12 7.34 2.37
CA ARG A 16 -6.29 7.98 1.73
C ARG A 16 -7.44 7.00 1.50
N LEU A 17 -7.13 5.72 1.27
CA LEU A 17 -8.12 4.68 1.04
C LEU A 17 -7.61 3.37 1.61
N THR A 18 -8.49 2.67 2.34
CA THR A 18 -8.29 1.26 2.69
C THR A 18 -9.55 0.50 2.33
N LYS A 19 -9.40 -0.59 1.57
CA LYS A 19 -10.49 -1.51 1.27
C LYS A 19 -10.03 -2.92 1.54
N TRP A 20 -10.76 -3.61 2.41
CA TRP A 20 -10.49 -4.99 2.79
C TRP A 20 -11.52 -5.89 2.11
N PHE A 21 -11.06 -6.97 1.48
CA PHE A 21 -11.92 -7.92 0.79
C PHE A 21 -12.04 -9.25 1.54
N THR A 22 -11.12 -9.53 2.47
CA THR A 22 -11.13 -10.74 3.29
C THR A 22 -11.59 -10.44 4.72
N SER A 23 -12.51 -11.26 5.22
CA SER A 23 -13.22 -11.07 6.50
C SER A 23 -12.55 -11.75 7.70
N ASP A 24 -11.56 -12.60 7.46
CA ASP A 24 -10.76 -13.38 8.41
C ASP A 24 -9.75 -12.55 9.22
N TRP A 25 -9.66 -11.23 8.99
CA TRP A 25 -8.62 -10.38 9.59
C TRP A 25 -9.13 -9.52 10.74
N SER A 26 -8.42 -9.57 11.86
CA SER A 26 -8.70 -8.71 13.02
C SER A 26 -8.33 -7.25 12.75
N VAL A 27 -9.01 -6.32 13.42
CA VAL A 27 -8.73 -4.87 13.34
C VAL A 27 -7.28 -4.55 13.72
N LYS A 28 -6.71 -5.28 14.69
CA LYS A 28 -5.32 -5.13 15.10
C LYS A 28 -4.35 -5.49 13.96
N GLU A 29 -4.61 -6.59 13.29
CA GLU A 29 -3.79 -7.09 12.18
C GLU A 29 -3.89 -6.20 10.95
N LYS A 30 -5.10 -5.71 10.64
CA LYS A 30 -5.34 -4.72 9.58
C LYS A 30 -4.48 -3.48 9.82
N THR A 31 -4.54 -2.92 11.02
CA THR A 31 -3.78 -1.71 11.38
C THR A 31 -2.27 -1.93 11.31
N LYS A 32 -1.77 -3.08 11.82
CA LYS A 32 -0.35 -3.44 11.76
C LYS A 32 0.12 -3.58 10.31
N THR A 33 -0.62 -4.31 9.49
CA THR A 33 -0.27 -4.56 8.09
C THR A 33 -0.24 -3.29 7.28
N VAL A 34 -1.20 -2.37 7.49
CA VAL A 34 -1.21 -1.09 6.79
C VAL A 34 0.03 -0.26 7.13
N LYS A 35 0.42 -0.18 8.41
CA LYS A 35 1.62 0.57 8.82
C LYS A 35 2.88 -0.03 8.20
N ASP A 36 3.04 -1.34 8.32
CA ASP A 36 4.23 -2.08 7.89
C ASP A 36 4.41 -1.98 6.36
N VAL A 37 3.38 -2.36 5.59
CA VAL A 37 3.39 -2.29 4.12
C VAL A 37 3.61 -0.86 3.64
N SER A 38 2.98 0.14 4.27
CA SER A 38 3.17 1.55 3.88
C SER A 38 4.62 2.01 4.09
N GLN A 39 5.22 1.67 5.23
CA GLN A 39 6.61 2.02 5.52
C GLN A 39 7.59 1.34 4.54
N THR A 40 7.40 0.05 4.27
CA THR A 40 8.26 -0.69 3.31
C THR A 40 8.13 -0.15 1.89
N VAL A 41 6.92 0.20 1.45
CA VAL A 41 6.69 0.74 0.10
C VAL A 41 7.25 2.16 -0.04
N LEU A 42 7.18 3.00 1.00
CA LEU A 42 7.71 4.37 0.97
C LEU A 42 9.24 4.42 1.03
N SER A 43 9.89 3.53 1.77
CA SER A 43 11.35 3.48 1.88
C SER A 43 12.06 2.94 0.62
N ARG A 44 11.35 2.20 -0.24
CA ARG A 44 11.93 1.63 -1.47
C ARG A 44 12.33 2.70 -2.50
N ARG A 45 13.46 2.48 -3.17
CA ARG A 45 13.94 3.29 -4.31
C ARG A 45 13.19 2.94 -5.60
N THR A 46 13.15 3.89 -6.55
CA THR A 46 12.42 3.79 -7.82
C THR A 46 12.99 2.77 -8.82
N LYS A 47 14.23 2.31 -8.64
CA LYS A 47 14.89 1.32 -9.51
C LYS A 47 14.60 -0.14 -9.09
N MET A 48 13.85 -0.36 -8.01
CA MET A 48 13.50 -1.71 -7.54
C MET A 48 12.17 -2.18 -8.12
N CYS A 49 11.92 -3.49 -8.07
CA CYS A 49 10.69 -4.09 -8.57
C CYS A 49 9.44 -3.61 -7.80
N ASN A 50 8.30 -3.62 -8.49
CA ASN A 50 6.99 -3.22 -7.97
C ASN A 50 6.30 -4.31 -7.14
N VAL A 51 6.99 -5.42 -6.90
CA VAL A 51 6.49 -6.56 -6.13
C VAL A 51 7.26 -6.63 -4.82
N LEU A 52 6.52 -6.73 -3.72
CA LEU A 52 7.03 -6.91 -2.38
C LEU A 52 6.49 -8.23 -1.86
N GLU A 53 7.37 -9.10 -1.37
CA GLU A 53 6.94 -10.29 -0.64
C GLU A 53 6.72 -9.90 0.82
N TYR A 54 5.48 -10.08 1.29
CA TYR A 54 5.07 -9.75 2.63
C TYR A 54 4.40 -10.97 3.26
N LYS A 55 5.11 -11.63 4.17
CA LYS A 55 4.69 -12.92 4.75
C LYS A 55 4.31 -13.91 3.63
N ASP A 56 3.11 -14.48 3.70
CA ASP A 56 2.61 -15.51 2.78
C ASP A 56 1.93 -14.93 1.52
N PHE A 57 2.05 -13.63 1.26
CA PHE A 57 1.45 -13.02 0.08
C PHE A 57 2.34 -11.95 -0.56
N LYS A 58 2.02 -11.64 -1.82
CA LYS A 58 2.74 -10.64 -2.60
C LYS A 58 1.93 -9.35 -2.65
N VAL A 59 2.57 -8.24 -2.33
CA VAL A 59 2.02 -6.89 -2.46
C VAL A 59 2.57 -6.28 -3.73
N VAL A 60 1.68 -5.95 -4.65
CA VAL A 60 2.03 -5.23 -5.89
C VAL A 60 1.65 -3.77 -5.68
N TYR A 61 2.59 -2.85 -5.93
CA TYR A 61 2.36 -1.42 -5.79
C TYR A 61 2.76 -0.65 -7.04
N ARG A 62 2.13 0.50 -7.26
CA ARG A 62 2.52 1.45 -8.31
C ARG A 62 2.51 2.86 -7.74
N ARG A 63 3.58 3.61 -8.00
CA ARG A 63 3.65 5.03 -7.64
C ARG A 63 3.03 5.85 -8.76
N PHE A 64 1.95 6.56 -8.44
CA PHE A 64 1.39 7.57 -9.32
C PHE A 64 1.92 8.95 -8.91
N PHE A 65 2.39 9.72 -9.89
CA PHE A 65 2.65 11.13 -9.71
C PHE A 65 1.33 11.87 -9.86
N HIS A 66 1.00 12.71 -8.87
CA HIS A 66 -0.09 13.68 -9.00
C HIS A 66 0.33 14.70 -10.07
N LEU A 67 -0.58 15.06 -10.97
CA LEU A 67 -0.42 16.26 -11.77
C LEU A 67 -0.21 17.45 -10.81
N PRO A 68 0.76 18.34 -11.06
CA PRO A 68 0.92 19.53 -10.24
C PRO A 68 -0.36 20.39 -10.30
N PRO A 69 -0.76 21.05 -9.20
CA PRO A 69 -1.90 21.97 -9.17
C PRO A 69 -1.78 23.16 -10.14
N SER A 70 -0.63 23.36 -10.77
CA SER A 70 -0.34 24.47 -11.69
C SER A 70 -0.90 24.28 -13.11
N LEU A 71 -1.79 23.31 -13.32
CA LEU A 71 -2.42 23.00 -14.62
C LEU A 71 -3.96 22.99 -14.54
N LEU A 72 -4.54 23.69 -13.56
CA LEU A 72 -5.96 24.04 -13.47
C LEU A 72 -6.16 25.53 -13.71
#